data_AF-A0A1M5C596-F1
#
_entry.id   AF-A0A1M5C596-F1
#
_cell.length_a   1.000
_cell.length_b   1.000
_cell.length_c   1.000
_cell.angle_alpha   90.00
_cell.angle_beta   90.00
_cell.angle_gamma   90.00
#
_symmetry.space_group_name_H-M   'P 1'
#
loop_
_entity.id
_entity.type
_entity.pdbx_description
1 polymer ?
#
loop_
_entity_poly.entity_id
_entity_poly.type
_entity_poly.pdbx_seq_one_letter_code
_entity_poly.pdbx_strand_id
1 'polypeptide(L)'
;MAIIGTVESTCIEEPQVFSGIEKCSKKEEYTVGMFVTDDKARFPADKALFLAELEANINSGKLTPLKSFIENTMSGGDVATNEIGFAGPVPSGYNALNETYRFEPGSGDCLYKSLMPLNQQKKRVIRIDKDGYVYGTLIQEGDTASFAGFSSYIVISRTKATSNTDVYNLSLIVYYGVNYKTIEEPNLHAFELGEIPDGIVGVSLEKGTTSGTARVVSSCGGTDYTLEYGAEFADESLFADKTGAAPTSVAFNSTTGLLTFTPVGEYRILDATSLAAKDIIGLGGVNKYTSLT
;
A
#
# COMPACT_ATOMS: atom_id res chain seq x y z
N MET A 1 -0.57 24.68 -11.35
CA MET A 1 -0.89 23.58 -10.43
C MET A 1 -1.00 24.19 -9.05
N ALA A 2 -2.22 24.27 -8.52
CA ALA A 2 -2.46 24.75 -7.17
C ALA A 2 -2.71 23.54 -6.27
N ILE A 3 -2.34 23.63 -5.00
CA ILE A 3 -2.69 22.63 -4.00
C ILE A 3 -3.75 23.25 -3.10
N ILE A 4 -4.93 22.62 -3.02
CA ILE A 4 -6.15 23.17 -2.39
C ILE A 4 -6.77 22.14 -1.44
N GLY A 5 -6.11 21.84 -0.32
CA GLY A 5 -6.60 20.81 0.60
C GLY A 5 -7.60 21.36 1.62
N THR A 6 -8.58 20.53 1.96
CA THR A 6 -9.51 20.76 3.07
C THR A 6 -9.62 19.49 3.92
N VAL A 7 -9.69 19.63 5.24
CA VAL A 7 -9.94 18.51 6.13
C VAL A 7 -11.45 18.32 6.26
N GLU A 8 -11.97 17.14 5.93
CA GLU A 8 -13.38 16.81 6.19
C GLU A 8 -13.65 16.99 7.69
N SER A 9 -14.32 18.10 8.00
CA SER A 9 -14.66 18.51 9.34
C SER A 9 -16.05 19.13 9.32
N THR A 10 -16.72 19.11 10.46
CA THR A 10 -18.01 19.80 10.61
C THR A 10 -17.84 21.31 10.77
N CYS A 11 -16.61 21.84 10.73
CA CYS A 11 -16.34 23.26 10.88
C CYS A 11 -16.38 23.93 9.49
N ILE A 12 -17.16 25.00 9.35
CA ILE A 12 -17.36 25.73 8.08
C ILE A 12 -16.09 26.54 7.74
N GLU A 13 -15.80 26.74 6.44
CA GLU A 13 -14.74 27.66 6.02
C GLU A 13 -15.03 29.09 6.49
N GLU A 14 -14.06 29.67 7.21
CA GLU A 14 -14.23 30.98 7.82
C GLU A 14 -13.07 31.92 7.44
N PRO A 15 -13.34 33.20 7.14
CA PRO A 15 -12.36 34.14 6.61
C PRO A 15 -11.38 34.70 7.66
N GLN A 16 -11.49 34.29 8.91
CA GLN A 16 -10.67 34.80 10.02
C GLN A 16 -9.90 33.69 10.72
N VAL A 17 -8.71 34.02 11.20
CA VAL A 17 -7.88 33.10 11.98
C VAL A 17 -8.51 32.92 13.36
N PHE A 18 -9.04 31.72 13.63
CA PHE A 18 -9.54 31.34 14.95
C PHE A 18 -8.51 30.46 15.68
N SER A 19 -8.20 30.81 16.92
CA SER A 19 -7.23 30.08 17.77
C SER A 19 -7.88 29.27 18.90
N GLY A 20 -9.22 29.23 18.97
CA GLY A 20 -9.96 28.40 19.92
C GLY A 20 -9.99 26.93 19.48
N ILE A 21 -9.90 26.00 20.45
CA ILE A 21 -10.01 24.56 20.21
C ILE A 21 -11.43 24.14 20.59
N GLU A 22 -12.23 23.71 19.62
CA GLU A 22 -13.58 23.17 19.84
C GLU A 22 -13.60 21.66 19.62
N LYS A 23 -14.70 20.98 20.00
CA LYS A 23 -14.88 19.53 19.76
C LYS A 23 -14.75 19.12 18.29
N CYS A 24 -14.90 20.06 17.35
CA CYS A 24 -14.76 19.81 15.90
C CYS A 24 -13.31 19.86 15.39
N SER A 25 -12.35 20.28 16.24
CA SER A 25 -10.92 20.23 15.91
C SER A 25 -10.46 18.78 15.78
N LYS A 26 -10.41 18.28 14.55
CA LYS A 26 -9.86 16.96 14.23
C LYS A 26 -8.35 16.98 14.47
N LYS A 27 -7.87 16.01 15.23
CA LYS A 27 -6.44 15.80 15.51
C LYS A 27 -6.01 14.56 14.74
N GLU A 28 -5.08 14.70 13.82
CA GLU A 28 -4.41 13.53 13.22
C GLU A 28 -3.73 12.74 14.35
N GLU A 29 -4.14 11.50 14.50
CA GLU A 29 -3.52 10.58 15.45
C GLU A 29 -2.38 9.80 14.79
N TYR A 30 -1.88 8.75 15.44
CA TYR A 30 -0.78 7.97 14.89
C TYR A 30 -1.24 7.20 13.65
N THR A 31 -0.34 7.09 12.68
CA THR A 31 -0.58 6.41 11.41
C THR A 31 -0.51 4.90 11.61
N VAL A 32 -1.58 4.17 11.29
CA VAL A 32 -1.67 2.70 11.41
C VAL A 32 -1.56 2.00 10.05
N GLY A 33 -1.72 2.75 8.96
CA GLY A 33 -1.54 2.27 7.60
C GLY A 33 -1.18 3.39 6.63
N MET A 34 -0.79 3.04 5.41
CA MET A 34 -0.60 3.97 4.32
C MET A 34 -0.89 3.31 2.99
N PHE A 35 -1.24 4.13 2.01
CA PHE A 35 -1.14 3.75 0.61
C PHE A 35 0.14 4.30 0.00
N VAL A 36 0.90 3.42 -0.65
CA VAL A 36 2.03 3.80 -1.50
C VAL A 36 1.57 3.82 -2.95
N THR A 37 1.84 4.91 -3.64
CA THR A 37 1.44 5.10 -5.04
C THR A 37 2.61 5.61 -5.87
N ASP A 38 2.51 5.52 -7.19
CA ASP A 38 3.47 6.17 -8.08
C ASP A 38 3.44 7.70 -7.94
N ASP A 39 4.57 8.36 -8.23
CA ASP A 39 4.76 9.81 -8.07
C ASP A 39 3.74 10.65 -8.86
N LYS A 40 3.21 10.10 -9.96
CA LYS A 40 2.22 10.75 -10.83
C LYS A 40 0.81 10.21 -10.66
N ALA A 41 0.58 9.27 -9.74
CA ALA A 41 -0.76 8.75 -9.50
C ALA A 41 -1.70 9.87 -9.04
N ARG A 42 -2.92 9.83 -9.57
CA ARG A 42 -4.03 10.72 -9.26
C ARG A 42 -5.26 9.86 -9.05
N PHE A 43 -6.09 10.28 -8.11
CA PHE A 43 -7.34 9.63 -7.73
C PHE A 43 -8.46 10.67 -7.71
N PRO A 44 -9.73 10.24 -7.79
CA PRO A 44 -10.86 11.14 -7.61
C PRO A 44 -10.73 11.97 -6.33
N ALA A 45 -11.01 13.27 -6.41
CA ALA A 45 -11.07 14.14 -5.23
C ALA A 45 -12.35 13.89 -4.40
N ASP A 46 -13.40 13.38 -5.05
CA ASP A 46 -14.64 12.98 -4.39
C ASP A 46 -14.45 11.65 -3.65
N LYS A 47 -14.84 11.63 -2.36
CA LYS A 47 -14.73 10.46 -1.48
C LYS A 47 -15.46 9.25 -2.06
N ALA A 48 -16.71 9.41 -2.53
CA ALA A 48 -17.51 8.27 -2.98
C ALA A 48 -16.90 7.63 -4.24
N LEU A 49 -16.42 8.45 -5.17
CA LEU A 49 -15.71 7.96 -6.35
C LEU A 49 -14.36 7.33 -5.99
N PHE A 50 -13.60 7.92 -5.06
CA PHE A 50 -12.35 7.33 -4.58
C PHE A 50 -12.58 5.92 -4.01
N LEU A 51 -13.59 5.77 -3.14
CA LEU A 51 -13.93 4.50 -2.52
C LEU A 51 -14.43 3.47 -3.54
N ALA A 52 -15.23 3.91 -4.52
CA ALA A 52 -15.72 3.03 -5.59
C ALA A 52 -14.59 2.48 -6.47
N GLU A 53 -13.50 3.23 -6.64
CA GLU A 53 -12.34 2.80 -7.44
C GLU A 53 -11.22 2.14 -6.61
N LEU A 54 -11.34 2.10 -5.28
CA LEU A 54 -10.26 1.71 -4.38
C LEU A 54 -9.74 0.29 -4.70
N GLU A 55 -10.63 -0.68 -4.78
CA GLU A 55 -10.28 -2.08 -5.02
C GLU A 55 -9.61 -2.29 -6.39
N ALA A 56 -10.14 -1.67 -7.43
CA ALA A 56 -9.54 -1.72 -8.77
C ALA A 56 -8.14 -1.08 -8.81
N ASN A 57 -7.94 0.03 -8.08
CA ASN A 57 -6.64 0.67 -7.94
C ASN A 57 -5.64 -0.20 -7.15
N ILE A 58 -6.11 -1.00 -6.19
CA ILE A 58 -5.29 -1.99 -5.47
C ILE A 58 -4.88 -3.12 -6.41
N ASN A 59 -5.84 -3.77 -7.07
CA ASN A 59 -5.61 -4.93 -7.92
C ASN A 59 -4.73 -4.62 -9.15
N SER A 60 -4.76 -3.38 -9.63
CA SER A 60 -3.86 -2.90 -10.70
C SER A 60 -2.46 -2.50 -10.22
N GLY A 61 -2.23 -2.46 -8.90
CA GLY A 61 -0.97 -2.03 -8.29
C GLY A 61 -0.74 -0.52 -8.30
N LYS A 62 -1.70 0.28 -8.78
CA LYS A 62 -1.62 1.75 -8.77
C LYS A 62 -1.63 2.31 -7.34
N LEU A 63 -2.25 1.58 -6.42
CA LEU A 63 -2.35 1.89 -4.99
C LEU A 63 -1.96 0.64 -4.19
N THR A 64 -0.90 0.73 -3.38
CA THR A 64 -0.41 -0.40 -2.57
C THR A 64 -0.70 -0.16 -1.09
N PRO A 65 -1.67 -0.88 -0.48
CA PRO A 65 -1.92 -0.82 0.95
C PRO A 65 -0.80 -1.44 1.76
N LEU A 66 -0.32 -0.68 2.74
CA LEU A 66 0.58 -1.12 3.78
C LEU A 66 -0.11 -0.84 5.12
N LYS A 67 -0.34 -1.86 5.93
CA LYS A 67 -0.98 -1.72 7.26
C LYS A 67 -0.12 -2.33 8.35
N SER A 68 -0.63 -2.34 9.58
CA SER A 68 0.04 -2.87 10.77
C SER A 68 1.28 -2.07 11.19
N PHE A 69 1.18 -0.74 11.13
CA PHE A 69 2.16 0.12 11.79
C PHE A 69 1.86 0.25 13.27
N ILE A 70 2.88 0.05 14.11
CA ILE A 70 2.76 0.15 15.58
C ILE A 70 3.23 1.49 16.12
N GLU A 71 4.18 2.12 15.41
CA GLU A 71 4.85 3.33 15.84
C GLU A 71 5.26 4.13 14.61
N ASN A 72 5.09 5.44 14.69
CA ASN A 72 5.66 6.42 13.75
C ASN A 72 6.58 7.37 14.51
N THR A 73 7.77 7.64 13.97
CA THR A 73 8.75 8.57 14.54
C THR A 73 9.19 9.55 13.48
N MET A 74 8.86 10.82 13.67
CA MET A 74 9.30 11.91 12.80
C MET A 74 10.73 12.35 13.18
N SER A 75 11.56 12.62 12.18
CA SER A 75 12.95 13.06 12.36
C SER A 75 13.37 14.02 11.24
N GLY A 76 14.29 14.93 11.55
CA GLY A 76 14.77 15.95 10.60
C GLY A 76 13.85 17.16 10.48
N GLY A 77 14.05 17.98 9.44
CA GLY A 77 13.33 19.25 9.28
C GLY A 77 13.90 20.42 10.09
N ASP A 78 15.22 20.43 10.34
CA ASP A 78 15.87 21.44 11.17
C ASP A 78 15.47 22.87 10.81
N VAL A 79 15.20 23.62 11.87
CA VAL A 79 14.82 25.01 11.84
C VAL A 79 16.09 25.86 11.81
N ALA A 80 16.22 26.76 10.84
CA ALA A 80 17.25 27.78 10.91
C ALA A 80 16.75 28.81 11.91
N THR A 81 17.30 28.81 13.13
CA THR A 81 17.19 29.97 14.00
C THR A 81 18.13 31.01 13.42
N ASN A 82 17.60 31.98 12.67
CA ASN A 82 18.37 33.19 12.38
C ASN A 82 18.68 33.84 13.73
N GLU A 83 19.92 33.74 14.20
CA GLU A 83 20.43 34.70 15.16
C GLU A 83 20.30 36.08 14.50
N ILE A 84 19.55 36.96 15.18
CA ILE A 84 19.28 38.38 14.88
C ILE A 84 17.91 38.64 14.21
N GLY A 85 16.93 38.95 15.08
CA GLY A 85 15.78 39.81 14.78
C GLY A 85 14.46 39.07 14.49
N PHE A 86 13.49 39.21 15.42
CA PHE A 86 12.01 39.06 15.38
C PHE A 86 11.26 38.32 14.23
N ALA A 87 11.93 37.56 13.38
CA ALA A 87 11.31 36.65 12.43
C ALA A 87 11.23 35.27 13.09
N GLY A 88 10.03 34.70 13.11
CA GLY A 88 9.82 33.35 13.61
C GLY A 88 10.67 32.32 12.86
N PRO A 89 10.90 31.15 13.47
CA PRO A 89 11.67 30.07 12.87
C PRO A 89 11.20 29.74 11.45
N VAL A 90 12.09 29.85 10.45
CA VAL A 90 11.81 29.41 9.08
C VAL A 90 12.44 28.02 8.91
N PRO A 91 11.69 27.01 8.42
CA PRO A 91 12.27 25.71 8.08
C PRO A 91 13.43 25.91 7.11
N SER A 92 14.63 25.47 7.49
CA SER A 92 15.85 25.82 6.77
C SER A 92 16.06 25.06 5.47
N GLY A 93 15.28 23.99 5.26
CA GLY A 93 15.41 23.10 4.11
C GLY A 93 16.72 22.31 4.06
N TYR A 94 17.60 22.40 5.06
CA TYR A 94 18.90 21.71 5.05
C TYR A 94 18.81 20.20 5.33
N ASN A 95 17.89 19.79 6.22
CA ASN A 95 17.66 18.38 6.53
C ASN A 95 16.28 17.93 6.04
N ALA A 96 16.26 16.91 5.17
CA ALA A 96 15.02 16.32 4.67
C ALA A 96 14.17 15.81 5.84
N LEU A 97 12.93 16.29 5.93
CA LEU A 97 11.97 15.76 6.88
C LEU A 97 11.68 14.31 6.52
N ASN A 98 11.79 13.42 7.49
CA ASN A 98 11.41 12.04 7.32
C ASN A 98 10.54 11.54 8.47
N GLU A 99 9.77 10.51 8.17
CA GLU A 99 8.98 9.79 9.15
C GLU A 99 9.23 8.29 9.00
N THR A 100 9.55 7.64 10.11
CA THR A 100 9.83 6.20 10.17
C THR A 100 8.61 5.49 10.71
N TYR A 101 8.02 4.61 9.91
CA TYR A 101 6.90 3.75 10.28
C TYR A 101 7.41 2.35 10.56
N ARG A 102 7.18 1.85 11.77
CA ARG A 102 7.59 0.51 12.20
C ARG A 102 6.43 -0.46 12.06
N PHE A 103 6.68 -1.59 11.42
CA PHE A 103 5.69 -2.66 11.31
C PHE A 103 5.58 -3.48 12.61
N GLU A 104 4.43 -4.14 12.80
CA GLU A 104 4.18 -5.08 13.90
C GLU A 104 5.26 -6.18 14.03
N PRO A 105 5.58 -6.62 15.26
CA PRO A 105 6.49 -7.74 15.47
C PRO A 105 5.93 -9.01 14.82
N GLY A 106 6.66 -9.56 13.84
CA GLY A 106 6.19 -10.69 13.02
C GLY A 106 6.15 -10.39 11.52
N SER A 107 6.24 -9.11 11.13
CA SER A 107 6.54 -8.69 9.76
C SER A 107 7.95 -9.13 9.35
N GLY A 108 8.07 -10.39 8.92
CA GLY A 108 9.35 -11.07 8.70
C GLY A 108 10.04 -10.73 7.37
N ASP A 109 11.09 -11.51 7.06
CA ASP A 109 11.93 -11.34 5.86
C ASP A 109 11.14 -11.39 4.54
N CYS A 110 9.98 -12.05 4.55
CA CYS A 110 9.07 -12.12 3.41
C CYS A 110 8.50 -10.74 3.03
N LEU A 111 7.93 -10.02 4.00
CA LEU A 111 7.42 -8.67 3.75
C LEU A 111 8.57 -7.73 3.35
N TYR A 112 9.73 -7.84 4.02
CA TYR A 112 10.92 -7.08 3.64
C TYR A 112 11.27 -7.26 2.16
N LYS A 113 11.37 -8.52 1.67
CA LYS A 113 11.65 -8.80 0.26
C LYS A 113 10.57 -8.26 -0.67
N SER A 114 9.30 -8.38 -0.31
CA SER A 114 8.18 -7.86 -1.11
C SER A 114 8.19 -6.33 -1.24
N LEU A 115 8.70 -5.61 -0.22
CA LEU A 115 8.79 -4.15 -0.22
C LEU A 115 10.07 -3.62 -0.88
N MET A 116 11.11 -4.44 -1.07
CA MET A 116 12.39 -4.01 -1.66
C MET A 116 12.27 -3.29 -3.02
N PRO A 117 11.34 -3.64 -3.94
CA PRO A 117 11.16 -2.89 -5.18
C PRO A 117 10.78 -1.41 -4.97
N LEU A 118 10.24 -1.04 -3.80
CA LEU A 118 9.91 0.34 -3.43
C LEU A 118 11.11 1.10 -2.87
N ASN A 119 12.21 0.42 -2.53
CA ASN A 119 13.35 1.04 -1.87
C ASN A 119 14.04 2.07 -2.77
N GLN A 120 14.28 3.25 -2.20
CA GLN A 120 14.84 4.44 -2.86
C GLN A 120 14.04 4.92 -4.08
N GLN A 121 12.79 4.48 -4.21
CA GLN A 121 11.92 4.95 -5.28
C GLN A 121 11.22 6.24 -4.88
N LYS A 122 11.11 7.16 -5.83
CA LYS A 122 10.22 8.32 -5.69
C LYS A 122 8.78 7.84 -5.81
N LYS A 123 8.00 8.08 -4.76
CA LYS A 123 6.62 7.63 -4.61
C LYS A 123 5.77 8.74 -4.00
N ARG A 124 4.49 8.46 -3.84
CA ARG A 124 3.61 9.26 -2.99
C ARG A 124 3.06 8.37 -1.89
N VAL A 125 2.85 8.98 -0.72
CA VAL A 125 2.24 8.29 0.43
C VAL A 125 0.95 8.98 0.83
N ILE A 126 -0.12 8.19 0.94
CA ILE A 126 -1.38 8.62 1.55
C ILE A 126 -1.40 7.97 2.93
N ARG A 127 -1.37 8.78 3.99
CA ARG A 127 -1.31 8.25 5.37
C ARG A 127 -2.72 7.88 5.84
N ILE A 128 -2.82 6.89 6.71
CA ILE A 128 -4.08 6.46 7.31
C ILE A 128 -3.92 6.43 8.82
N ASP A 129 -4.69 7.25 9.53
CA ASP A 129 -4.66 7.28 10.99
C ASP A 129 -5.47 6.14 11.62
N LYS A 130 -5.36 5.99 12.95
CA LYS A 130 -6.06 4.94 13.69
C LYS A 130 -7.59 5.02 13.58
N ASP A 131 -8.13 6.21 13.31
CA ASP A 131 -9.57 6.47 13.21
C ASP A 131 -10.09 6.18 11.78
N GLY A 132 -9.23 5.70 10.88
CA GLY A 132 -9.59 5.33 9.52
C GLY A 132 -9.70 6.52 8.57
N TYR A 133 -9.08 7.65 8.88
CA TYR A 133 -9.00 8.79 7.97
C TYR A 133 -7.77 8.69 7.08
N VAL A 134 -7.96 8.95 5.79
CA VAL A 134 -6.86 9.09 4.84
C VAL A 134 -6.42 10.55 4.76
N TYR A 135 -5.11 10.77 4.67
CA TYR A 135 -4.48 12.08 4.56
C TYR A 135 -3.61 12.13 3.32
N GLY A 136 -3.86 13.14 2.49
CA GLY A 136 -3.08 13.44 1.29
C GLY A 136 -3.25 14.91 0.93
N THR A 137 -3.32 15.18 -0.37
CA THR A 137 -3.45 16.54 -0.87
C THR A 137 -4.30 16.58 -2.15
N LEU A 138 -4.95 17.71 -2.42
CA LEU A 138 -5.68 17.93 -3.66
C LEU A 138 -4.83 18.75 -4.62
N ILE A 139 -4.59 18.18 -5.79
CA ILE A 139 -3.85 18.83 -6.88
C ILE A 139 -4.86 19.36 -7.89
N GLN A 140 -4.89 20.67 -8.08
CA GLN A 140 -5.71 21.35 -9.07
C GLN A 140 -4.92 21.59 -10.36
N GLU A 141 -5.44 21.02 -11.45
CA GLU A 141 -4.95 21.16 -12.82
C GLU A 141 -6.09 21.68 -13.70
N GLY A 142 -6.12 22.99 -13.92
CA GLY A 142 -7.26 23.66 -14.58
C GLY A 142 -8.51 23.60 -13.71
N ASP A 143 -9.62 23.12 -14.29
CA ASP A 143 -10.91 22.99 -13.60
C ASP A 143 -11.07 21.63 -12.89
N THR A 144 -10.05 20.77 -12.95
CA THR A 144 -10.09 19.44 -12.32
C THR A 144 -9.24 19.43 -11.05
N ALA A 145 -9.83 18.94 -9.96
CA ALA A 145 -9.13 18.61 -8.73
C ALA A 145 -8.96 17.08 -8.62
N SER A 146 -7.80 16.63 -8.19
CA SER A 146 -7.51 15.21 -7.98
C SER A 146 -6.80 14.98 -6.66
N PHE A 147 -7.14 13.88 -5.99
CA PHE A 147 -6.47 13.46 -4.78
C PHE A 147 -5.14 12.77 -5.10
N ALA A 148 -4.12 13.08 -4.30
CA ALA A 148 -2.79 12.50 -4.40
C ALA A 148 -2.16 12.40 -3.01
N GLY A 149 -1.28 11.41 -2.82
CA GLY A 149 -0.45 11.35 -1.61
C GLY A 149 0.65 12.42 -1.58
N PHE A 150 1.30 12.56 -0.44
CA PHE A 150 2.45 13.42 -0.22
C PHE A 150 3.68 12.94 -1.01
N SER A 151 4.35 13.84 -1.71
CA SER A 151 5.53 13.49 -2.51
C SER A 151 6.69 13.07 -1.61
N SER A 152 7.27 11.90 -1.88
CA SER A 152 8.30 11.32 -1.02
C SER A 152 9.26 10.37 -1.74
N TYR A 153 10.34 10.03 -1.06
CA TYR A 153 11.16 8.85 -1.34
C TYR A 153 10.96 7.84 -0.23
N ILE A 154 10.78 6.57 -0.60
CA ILE A 154 10.58 5.49 0.36
C ILE A 154 11.89 4.73 0.53
N VAL A 155 12.29 4.48 1.77
CA VAL A 155 13.42 3.63 2.12
C VAL A 155 12.94 2.49 3.00
N ILE A 156 13.25 1.27 2.60
CA ILE A 156 12.94 0.07 3.39
C ILE A 156 14.17 -0.26 4.22
N SER A 157 14.03 -0.17 5.54
CA SER A 157 15.10 -0.44 6.49
C SER A 157 14.81 -1.69 7.28
N ARG A 158 15.87 -2.47 7.48
CA ARG A 158 15.88 -3.61 8.38
C ARG A 158 16.97 -3.39 9.42
N THR A 159 16.59 -3.38 10.68
CA THR A 159 17.55 -3.35 11.78
C THR A 159 17.50 -4.69 12.50
N LYS A 160 18.64 -5.37 12.52
CA LYS A 160 18.82 -6.54 13.38
C LYS A 160 18.91 -6.06 14.81
N ALA A 161 18.25 -6.80 15.69
CA ALA A 161 18.41 -6.67 17.13
C ALA A 161 19.89 -6.63 17.54
N THR A 162 20.25 -5.66 18.38
CA THR A 162 21.58 -5.55 18.99
C THR A 162 21.69 -6.38 20.28
N SER A 163 20.57 -6.91 20.77
CA SER A 163 20.45 -7.78 21.93
C SER A 163 19.66 -9.05 21.58
N ASN A 164 19.75 -10.09 22.40
CA ASN A 164 18.99 -11.33 22.27
C ASN A 164 17.52 -11.21 22.72
N THR A 165 17.08 -10.02 23.14
CA THR A 165 15.71 -9.73 23.58
C THR A 165 14.92 -8.89 22.58
N ASP A 166 15.59 -8.22 21.65
CA ASP A 166 14.91 -7.47 20.59
C ASP A 166 14.57 -8.39 19.42
N VAL A 167 13.33 -8.34 18.97
CA VAL A 167 12.92 -8.95 17.71
C VAL A 167 13.42 -8.05 16.57
N TYR A 168 13.82 -8.66 15.47
CA TYR A 168 14.06 -7.99 14.19
C TYR A 168 13.07 -6.84 13.94
N ASN A 169 13.55 -5.69 13.46
CA ASN A 169 12.70 -4.55 13.12
C ASN A 169 12.71 -4.27 11.62
N LEU A 170 11.52 -4.29 11.01
CA LEU A 170 11.26 -3.77 9.68
C LEU A 170 10.64 -2.39 9.81
N SER A 171 11.20 -1.42 9.09
CA SER A 171 10.70 -0.06 9.06
C SER A 171 10.62 0.45 7.63
N LEU A 172 9.60 1.26 7.37
CA LEU A 172 9.46 2.05 6.17
C LEU A 172 9.75 3.51 6.54
N ILE A 173 10.77 4.09 5.92
CA ILE A 173 11.16 5.48 6.14
C ILE A 173 10.68 6.30 4.94
N VAL A 174 9.83 7.28 5.19
CA VAL A 174 9.33 8.21 4.18
C VAL A 174 10.15 9.49 4.29
N TYR A 175 10.91 9.82 3.26
CA TYR A 175 11.57 11.12 3.12
C TYR A 175 10.68 12.04 2.31
N TYR A 176 10.10 13.05 2.95
CA TYR A 176 9.20 13.98 2.29
C TYR A 176 9.96 14.94 1.37
N GLY A 177 9.29 15.34 0.28
CA GLY A 177 9.81 16.35 -0.63
C GLY A 177 9.97 17.71 0.04
N VAL A 178 10.81 18.57 -0.56
CA VAL A 178 11.10 19.93 -0.05
C VAL A 178 9.86 20.83 0.11
N ASN A 179 8.79 20.53 -0.64
CA ASN A 179 7.54 21.29 -0.60
C ASN A 179 6.55 20.78 0.46
N TYR A 180 6.88 19.73 1.21
CA TYR A 180 5.95 19.15 2.17
C TYR A 180 5.52 20.15 3.24
N LYS A 181 6.46 20.77 3.95
CA LYS A 181 6.15 21.74 5.02
C LYS A 181 5.57 23.06 4.53
N THR A 182 5.90 23.47 3.31
CA THR A 182 5.54 24.79 2.78
C THR A 182 4.30 24.77 1.91
N ILE A 183 3.93 23.61 1.35
CA ILE A 183 2.83 23.50 0.38
C ILE A 183 1.91 22.33 0.71
N GLU A 184 2.41 21.10 0.86
CA GLU A 184 1.52 19.92 0.95
C GLU A 184 0.85 19.76 2.33
N GLU A 185 1.60 19.91 3.43
CA GLU A 185 1.07 19.81 4.80
C GLU A 185 0.09 20.96 5.11
N PRO A 186 0.36 22.24 4.79
CA PRO A 186 -0.61 23.31 5.01
C PRO A 186 -1.91 23.16 4.19
N ASN A 187 -1.84 22.45 3.06
CA ASN A 187 -2.98 22.17 2.19
C ASN A 187 -3.32 20.68 2.23
N LEU A 188 -3.36 20.10 3.43
CA LEU A 188 -3.73 18.71 3.60
C LEU A 188 -5.22 18.51 3.28
N HIS A 189 -5.53 17.40 2.62
CA HIS A 189 -6.88 16.95 2.42
C HIS A 189 -7.08 15.63 3.13
N ALA A 190 -8.19 15.51 3.86
CA ALA A 190 -8.50 14.30 4.61
C ALA A 190 -9.98 13.96 4.55
N PHE A 191 -10.27 12.67 4.46
CA PHE A 191 -11.63 12.12 4.47
C PHE A 191 -11.62 10.72 5.10
N GLU A 192 -12.78 10.28 5.58
CA GLU A 192 -12.91 8.95 6.18
C GLU A 192 -12.88 7.85 5.09
N LEU A 193 -12.02 6.85 5.28
CA LEU A 193 -11.90 5.68 4.42
C LEU A 193 -12.88 4.56 4.80
N GLY A 194 -13.12 4.39 6.10
CA GLY A 194 -13.75 3.19 6.67
C GLY A 194 -12.71 2.14 7.04
N GLU A 195 -12.90 0.90 6.60
CA GLU A 195 -11.94 -0.18 6.87
C GLU A 195 -10.67 -0.03 6.01
N ILE A 196 -9.51 -0.26 6.61
CA ILE A 196 -8.23 -0.23 5.91
C ILE A 196 -8.09 -1.52 5.10
N PRO A 197 -8.05 -1.46 3.76
CA PRO A 197 -8.01 -2.66 2.94
C PRO A 197 -6.66 -3.38 3.10
N ASP A 198 -6.72 -4.70 2.93
CA ASP A 198 -5.55 -5.55 2.91
C ASP A 198 -4.70 -5.37 1.64
N GLY A 199 -3.40 -5.60 1.79
CA GLY A 199 -2.47 -5.66 0.66
C GLY A 199 -2.59 -6.99 -0.09
N ILE A 200 -2.12 -7.02 -1.34
CA ILE A 200 -2.14 -8.22 -2.17
C ILE A 200 -1.15 -9.26 -1.64
N VAL A 201 -1.64 -10.48 -1.39
CA VAL A 201 -0.82 -11.63 -1.03
C VAL A 201 -0.32 -12.32 -2.29
N GLY A 202 1.01 -12.42 -2.41
CA GLY A 202 1.65 -13.16 -3.50
C GLY A 202 1.40 -14.66 -3.39
N VAL A 203 0.80 -15.29 -4.40
CA VAL A 203 0.52 -16.74 -4.45
C VAL A 203 1.28 -17.45 -5.55
N SER A 204 1.55 -18.74 -5.37
CA SER A 204 2.15 -19.61 -6.37
C SER A 204 1.56 -21.02 -6.33
N LEU A 205 1.78 -21.78 -7.39
CA LEU A 205 1.47 -23.20 -7.38
C LEU A 205 2.44 -23.97 -6.49
N GLU A 206 1.90 -24.93 -5.73
CA GLU A 206 2.63 -26.00 -5.06
C GLU A 206 2.22 -27.33 -5.69
N LYS A 207 3.20 -28.09 -6.21
CA LYS A 207 2.93 -29.37 -6.86
C LYS A 207 2.36 -30.37 -5.85
N GLY A 208 1.25 -31.01 -6.21
CA GLY A 208 0.67 -32.12 -5.46
C GLY A 208 1.48 -33.42 -5.61
N THR A 209 1.08 -34.46 -4.86
CA THR A 209 1.74 -35.76 -4.91
C THR A 209 1.54 -36.48 -6.24
N THR A 210 0.44 -36.20 -6.94
CA THR A 210 0.10 -36.77 -8.24
C THR A 210 0.53 -35.82 -9.35
N SER A 211 1.13 -36.35 -10.41
CA SER A 211 1.49 -35.56 -11.61
C SER A 211 0.25 -34.84 -12.17
N GLY A 212 0.43 -33.58 -12.58
CA GLY A 212 -0.65 -32.71 -13.05
C GLY A 212 -1.51 -32.08 -11.95
N THR A 213 -1.23 -32.33 -10.67
CA THR A 213 -2.01 -31.75 -9.56
C THR A 213 -1.25 -30.64 -8.84
N ALA A 214 -1.97 -29.64 -8.34
CA ALA A 214 -1.37 -28.54 -7.58
C ALA A 214 -2.34 -27.93 -6.56
N ARG A 215 -1.76 -27.14 -5.65
CA ARG A 215 -2.43 -26.22 -4.73
C ARG A 215 -2.02 -24.79 -5.03
N VAL A 216 -2.86 -23.82 -4.70
CA VAL A 216 -2.51 -22.41 -4.68
C VAL A 216 -2.13 -22.04 -3.26
N VAL A 217 -0.86 -21.71 -3.05
CA VAL A 217 -0.34 -21.39 -1.72
C VAL A 217 0.27 -19.99 -1.70
N SER A 218 0.21 -19.32 -0.54
CA SER A 218 0.96 -18.09 -0.33
C SER A 218 2.46 -18.35 -0.53
N SER A 219 3.09 -17.53 -1.36
CA SER A 219 4.54 -17.56 -1.60
C SER A 219 5.35 -17.33 -0.31
N CYS A 220 4.71 -16.68 0.66
CA CYS A 220 5.23 -16.37 1.98
C CYS A 220 4.26 -16.86 3.03
N GLY A 221 4.66 -17.91 3.76
CA GLY A 221 3.85 -18.53 4.83
C GLY A 221 3.24 -19.88 4.46
N GLY A 222 3.05 -20.18 3.17
CA GLY A 222 2.52 -21.47 2.71
C GLY A 222 1.02 -21.68 3.00
N THR A 223 0.27 -20.60 3.25
CA THR A 223 -1.19 -20.66 3.45
C THR A 223 -1.83 -21.20 2.19
N ASP A 224 -2.64 -22.26 2.32
CA ASP A 224 -3.33 -22.91 1.21
C ASP A 224 -4.68 -22.22 0.95
N TYR A 225 -4.82 -21.59 -0.22
CA TYR A 225 -6.02 -20.90 -0.67
C TYR A 225 -6.89 -21.75 -1.61
N THR A 226 -6.47 -23.00 -1.89
CA THR A 226 -7.13 -23.84 -2.89
C THR A 226 -8.55 -24.21 -2.51
N LEU A 227 -8.84 -24.39 -1.22
CA LEU A 227 -10.19 -24.71 -0.76
C LEU A 227 -11.13 -23.51 -0.77
N GLU A 228 -10.59 -22.31 -0.51
CA GLU A 228 -11.37 -21.07 -0.43
C GLU A 228 -11.83 -20.61 -1.81
N TYR A 229 -10.91 -20.62 -2.79
CA TYR A 229 -11.15 -20.11 -4.15
C TYR A 229 -11.08 -21.22 -5.21
N GLY A 230 -11.28 -22.48 -4.82
CA GLY A 230 -11.03 -23.60 -5.72
C GLY A 230 -11.89 -23.61 -6.98
N ALA A 231 -13.15 -23.17 -6.87
CA ALA A 231 -14.05 -23.09 -8.01
C ALA A 231 -13.62 -22.00 -9.00
N GLU A 232 -13.17 -20.87 -8.50
CA GLU A 232 -12.68 -19.73 -9.27
C GLU A 232 -11.31 -20.06 -9.91
N PHE A 233 -10.44 -20.76 -9.18
CA PHE A 233 -9.17 -21.28 -9.70
C PHE A 233 -9.33 -22.43 -10.72
N ALA A 234 -10.55 -22.94 -10.95
CA ALA A 234 -10.82 -23.89 -12.03
C ALA A 234 -10.97 -23.20 -13.41
N ASP A 235 -10.59 -21.93 -13.54
CA ASP A 235 -10.51 -21.22 -14.83
C ASP A 235 -9.08 -21.26 -15.41
N GLU A 236 -8.93 -21.81 -16.61
CA GLU A 236 -7.64 -21.96 -17.28
C GLU A 236 -6.94 -20.63 -17.55
N SER A 237 -7.71 -19.55 -17.76
CA SER A 237 -7.18 -18.23 -18.08
C SER A 237 -6.40 -17.60 -16.93
N LEU A 238 -6.50 -18.14 -15.71
CA LEU A 238 -5.72 -17.70 -14.55
C LEU A 238 -4.29 -18.24 -14.53
N PHE A 239 -3.93 -19.10 -15.50
CA PHE A 239 -2.63 -19.73 -15.56
C PHE A 239 -1.96 -19.53 -16.92
N ALA A 240 -0.64 -19.50 -16.91
CA ALA A 240 0.15 -19.45 -18.14
C ALA A 240 1.41 -20.31 -18.02
N ASP A 241 1.80 -20.94 -19.11
CA ASP A 241 3.10 -21.56 -19.27
C ASP A 241 4.18 -20.54 -19.68
N LYS A 242 5.41 -21.00 -19.89
CA LYS A 242 6.55 -20.15 -20.27
C LYS A 242 6.40 -19.46 -21.62
N THR A 243 5.52 -19.96 -22.49
CA THR A 243 5.21 -19.36 -23.79
C THR A 243 4.04 -18.37 -23.71
N GLY A 244 3.37 -18.29 -22.56
CA GLY A 244 2.18 -17.47 -22.34
C GLY A 244 0.87 -18.20 -22.65
N ALA A 245 0.91 -19.50 -22.96
CA ALA A 245 -0.28 -20.29 -23.24
C ALA A 245 -0.94 -20.78 -21.95
N ALA A 246 -2.26 -20.73 -21.90
CA ALA A 246 -3.04 -21.33 -20.82
C ALA A 246 -3.06 -22.87 -20.93
N PRO A 247 -3.25 -23.59 -19.81
CA PRO A 247 -3.65 -25.00 -19.88
C PRO A 247 -4.95 -25.16 -20.68
N THR A 248 -5.18 -26.36 -21.21
CA THR A 248 -6.43 -26.69 -21.91
C THR A 248 -7.58 -26.94 -20.95
N SER A 249 -7.30 -27.48 -19.76
CA SER A 249 -8.28 -27.53 -18.68
C SER A 249 -7.64 -27.43 -17.29
N VAL A 250 -8.38 -26.84 -16.35
CA VAL A 250 -8.09 -26.88 -14.91
C VAL A 250 -9.36 -27.31 -14.18
N ALA A 251 -9.26 -28.35 -13.35
CA ALA A 251 -10.40 -28.87 -12.60
C ALA A 251 -10.11 -28.88 -11.10
N PHE A 252 -11.02 -28.32 -10.31
CA PHE A 252 -10.95 -28.37 -8.85
C PHE A 252 -11.66 -29.59 -8.28
N ASN A 253 -10.99 -30.28 -7.36
CA ASN A 253 -11.57 -31.35 -6.58
C ASN A 253 -11.74 -30.90 -5.12
N SER A 254 -12.98 -30.61 -4.73
CA SER A 254 -13.34 -30.16 -3.37
C SER A 254 -13.11 -31.21 -2.28
N THR A 255 -12.99 -32.49 -2.64
CA THR A 255 -12.71 -33.57 -1.67
C THR A 255 -11.23 -33.62 -1.30
N THR A 256 -10.34 -33.40 -2.27
CA THR A 256 -8.89 -33.45 -2.05
C THR A 256 -8.26 -32.06 -1.83
N GLY A 257 -8.98 -30.99 -2.18
CA GLY A 257 -8.46 -29.63 -2.16
C GLY A 257 -7.35 -29.41 -3.19
N LEU A 258 -7.44 -30.06 -4.36
CA LEU A 258 -6.43 -30.00 -5.42
C LEU A 258 -7.02 -29.52 -6.74
N LEU A 259 -6.22 -28.76 -7.49
CA LEU A 259 -6.43 -28.45 -8.90
C LEU A 259 -5.75 -29.51 -9.76
N THR A 260 -6.36 -29.89 -10.87
CA THR A 260 -5.82 -30.84 -11.86
C THR A 260 -5.69 -30.14 -13.21
N PHE A 261 -4.49 -30.15 -13.77
CA PHE A 261 -4.13 -29.44 -14.99
C PHE A 261 -3.99 -30.40 -16.17
N THR A 262 -4.55 -30.01 -17.32
CA THR A 262 -4.35 -30.69 -18.61
C THR A 262 -3.92 -29.67 -19.66
N PRO A 263 -2.82 -29.89 -20.40
CA PRO A 263 -1.84 -30.96 -20.20
C PRO A 263 -1.02 -30.79 -18.90
N VAL A 264 -0.33 -31.84 -18.49
CA VAL A 264 0.66 -31.73 -17.42
C VAL A 264 1.85 -30.94 -17.94
N GLY A 265 2.23 -29.88 -17.23
CA GLY A 265 3.25 -28.95 -17.68
C GLY A 265 3.82 -28.11 -16.57
N GLU A 266 4.38 -26.96 -16.94
CA GLU A 266 4.94 -25.99 -16.01
C GLU A 266 4.15 -24.69 -16.12
N TYR A 267 3.47 -24.30 -15.04
CA TYR A 267 2.53 -23.18 -15.05
C TYR A 267 2.84 -22.19 -13.93
N ARG A 268 2.47 -20.92 -14.15
CA ARG A 268 2.38 -19.89 -13.12
C ARG A 268 0.94 -19.40 -13.00
N ILE A 269 0.64 -18.77 -11.87
CA ILE A 269 -0.59 -18.01 -11.65
C ILE A 269 -0.40 -16.60 -12.24
N LEU A 270 -1.44 -16.03 -12.84
CA LEU A 270 -1.43 -14.66 -13.36
C LEU A 270 -1.54 -13.60 -12.25
N ASP A 271 -1.46 -12.32 -12.62
CA ASP A 271 -1.43 -11.21 -11.68
C ASP A 271 -2.77 -10.94 -10.98
N ALA A 272 -2.77 -10.04 -10.00
CA ALA A 272 -3.95 -9.69 -9.21
C ALA A 272 -5.11 -9.12 -10.05
N THR A 273 -4.84 -8.46 -11.17
CA THR A 273 -5.89 -7.94 -12.05
C THR A 273 -6.60 -9.09 -12.76
N SER A 274 -5.85 -10.09 -13.24
CA SER A 274 -6.42 -11.32 -13.80
C SER A 274 -7.26 -12.09 -12.77
N LEU A 275 -6.78 -12.17 -11.52
CA LEU A 275 -7.48 -12.88 -10.44
C LEU A 275 -8.76 -12.16 -10.02
N ALA A 276 -8.70 -10.84 -9.86
CA ALA A 276 -9.87 -10.03 -9.49
C ALA A 276 -10.98 -10.07 -10.56
N ALA A 277 -10.64 -10.24 -11.84
CA ALA A 277 -11.62 -10.44 -12.91
C ALA A 277 -12.41 -11.77 -12.79
N LYS A 278 -12.00 -12.65 -11.87
CA LYS A 278 -12.65 -13.91 -11.49
C LYS A 278 -13.08 -13.92 -10.03
N ASP A 279 -13.31 -12.74 -9.44
CA ASP A 279 -13.75 -12.56 -8.05
C ASP A 279 -12.76 -13.08 -6.98
N ILE A 280 -11.49 -13.29 -7.36
CA ILE A 280 -10.40 -13.63 -6.43
C ILE A 280 -9.69 -12.33 -6.01
N ILE A 281 -10.20 -11.70 -4.95
CA ILE A 281 -9.67 -10.43 -4.43
C ILE A 281 -8.54 -10.67 -3.41
N GLY A 282 -7.57 -9.76 -3.37
CA GLY A 282 -6.50 -9.79 -2.35
C GLY A 282 -5.36 -10.78 -2.62
N LEU A 283 -5.42 -11.54 -3.73
CA LEU A 283 -4.36 -12.45 -4.16
C LEU A 283 -3.75 -11.99 -5.49
N GLY A 284 -2.48 -12.29 -5.70
CA GLY A 284 -1.80 -12.05 -6.97
C GLY A 284 -0.71 -13.07 -7.23
N GLY A 285 -0.66 -13.63 -8.44
CA GLY A 285 0.37 -14.60 -8.81
C GLY A 285 1.76 -13.97 -8.84
N VAL A 286 2.71 -14.59 -8.13
CA VAL A 286 4.12 -14.25 -8.28
C VAL A 286 4.65 -14.83 -9.59
N ASN A 287 5.67 -14.19 -10.18
CA ASN A 287 6.30 -14.67 -11.41
C ASN A 287 7.17 -15.92 -11.15
N LYS A 288 6.52 -17.04 -10.82
CA LYS A 288 7.12 -18.34 -10.50
C LYS A 288 6.40 -19.44 -11.25
N TYR A 289 7.12 -20.09 -12.15
CA TYR A 289 6.68 -21.29 -12.83
C TYR A 289 6.91 -22.51 -11.93
N THR A 290 5.93 -23.40 -11.90
CA THR A 290 5.97 -24.64 -11.09
C THR A 290 5.75 -25.83 -12.00
N SER A 291 6.71 -26.76 -11.98
CA SER A 291 6.62 -28.00 -12.74
C SER A 291 5.62 -28.95 -12.08
N LEU A 292 4.61 -29.39 -12.84
CA LEU A 292 3.60 -30.34 -12.39
C LEU A 292 3.87 -31.77 -12.90
N THR A 293 4.94 -31.98 -13.67
CA THR A 293 5.39 -33.31 -14.13
C THR A 293 5.87 -34.14 -12.95
#